data_AF-A0A6A6LNV5-F1
#
_entry.id   AF-A0A6A6LNV5-F1
#
_cell.length_a   1.000
_cell.length_b   1.000
_cell.length_c   1.000
_cell.angle_alpha   90.00
_cell.angle_beta   90.00
_cell.angle_gamma   90.00
#
_symmetry.space_group_name_H-M   'P 1'
#
loop_
_entity.id
_entity.type
_entity.pdbx_description
1 polymer ?
#
loop_
_entity_poly.entity_id
_entity_poly.type
_entity_poly.pdbx_seq_one_letter_code
_entity_poly.pdbx_strand_id
1 'polypeptide(L)'
;MTRKRSQQSERDHKYSKKKPSSVFKLVNSIRTNGVPSSSLVELTQEHMRNIEPLRVKIRLEEEKVEREIKRQQVAIADRKMAELVRLVLRVKNGEQVRQADELVQVALKGVAGLEKVMKAADCVRLRTLKGVLDVLSPLQCVEFLARIGMRQILLRQWGKKRVCTIN
;
A
#
# COMPACT_ATOMS: atom_id res chain seq x y z
N MET A 1 -12.95 -29.75 -3.97
CA MET A 1 -11.89 -29.13 -3.13
C MET A 1 -11.33 -27.78 -3.66
N THR A 2 -11.88 -27.23 -4.74
CA THR A 2 -11.36 -26.04 -5.45
C THR A 2 -11.88 -24.69 -4.92
N ARG A 3 -13.04 -24.67 -4.24
CA ARG A 3 -13.68 -23.44 -3.75
C ARG A 3 -13.01 -22.81 -2.52
N LYS A 4 -12.26 -23.60 -1.72
CA LYS A 4 -11.46 -23.07 -0.60
C LYS A 4 -10.15 -22.40 -1.06
N ARG A 5 -9.56 -22.83 -2.19
CA ARG A 5 -8.38 -22.16 -2.78
C ARG A 5 -8.72 -20.82 -3.41
N SER A 6 -9.90 -20.68 -4.03
CA SER A 6 -10.36 -19.41 -4.60
C SER A 6 -10.64 -18.35 -3.52
N GLN A 7 -11.26 -18.73 -2.39
CA GLN A 7 -11.50 -17.81 -1.28
C GLN A 7 -10.20 -17.42 -0.53
N GLN A 8 -9.22 -18.32 -0.44
CA GLN A 8 -7.91 -17.95 0.13
C GLN A 8 -7.15 -16.99 -0.81
N SER A 9 -7.18 -17.24 -2.12
CA SER A 9 -6.60 -16.34 -3.12
C SER A 9 -7.30 -14.97 -3.16
N GLU A 10 -8.61 -14.89 -2.92
CA GLU A 10 -9.34 -13.63 -2.80
C GLU A 10 -8.99 -12.84 -1.53
N ARG A 11 -8.72 -13.55 -0.41
CA ARG A 11 -8.21 -12.92 0.81
C ARG A 11 -6.78 -12.42 0.63
N ASP A 12 -5.94 -13.15 -0.10
CA ASP A 12 -4.59 -12.72 -0.44
C ASP A 12 -4.59 -11.52 -1.41
N HIS A 13 -5.58 -11.43 -2.30
CA HIS A 13 -5.74 -10.32 -3.25
C HIS A 13 -6.31 -9.03 -2.62
N LYS A 14 -7.06 -9.14 -1.51
CA LYS A 14 -7.62 -7.98 -0.79
C LYS A 14 -6.57 -7.20 0.03
N TYR A 15 -5.37 -7.77 0.23
CA TYR A 15 -4.30 -7.19 1.05
C TYR A 15 -2.98 -6.91 0.31
N SER A 16 -3.00 -6.74 -1.01
CA SER A 16 -1.86 -6.15 -1.74
C SER A 16 -1.93 -4.61 -1.78
N LYS A 17 -2.39 -3.97 -0.70
CA LYS A 17 -1.82 -2.67 -0.31
C LYS A 17 -0.39 -3.00 0.08
N LYS A 18 0.55 -2.93 -0.88
CA LYS A 18 1.95 -3.33 -0.67
C LYS A 18 2.50 -2.73 0.63
N LYS A 19 2.49 -3.51 1.71
CA LYS A 19 3.01 -3.06 2.99
C LYS A 19 4.50 -2.76 2.82
N PRO A 20 5.02 -1.61 3.28
CA PRO A 20 6.46 -1.31 3.25
C PRO A 20 7.28 -2.45 3.85
N SER A 21 6.77 -3.09 4.91
CA SER A 21 7.38 -4.27 5.53
C SER A 21 7.56 -5.50 4.62
N SER A 22 6.86 -5.59 3.49
CA SER A 22 7.06 -6.67 2.50
C SER A 22 8.44 -6.64 1.84
N VAL A 23 9.12 -5.49 1.88
CA VAL A 23 10.48 -5.32 1.36
C VAL A 23 11.47 -6.22 2.12
N PHE A 24 11.33 -6.37 3.44
CA PHE A 24 12.21 -7.22 4.24
C PHE A 24 12.09 -8.71 3.88
N LYS A 25 10.90 -9.15 3.41
CA LYS A 25 10.74 -10.51 2.89
C LYS A 25 11.55 -10.73 1.61
N LEU A 26 11.69 -9.69 0.79
CA LEU A 26 12.49 -9.75 -0.42
C LEU A 26 13.99 -9.81 -0.09
N VAL A 27 14.44 -9.05 0.90
CA VAL A 27 15.83 -9.15 1.43
C VAL A 27 16.14 -10.58 1.86
N ASN A 28 15.24 -11.21 2.62
CA ASN A 28 15.40 -12.61 3.02
C ASN A 28 15.38 -13.58 1.82
N SER A 29 14.60 -13.29 0.78
CA SER A 29 14.53 -14.12 -0.43
C SER A 29 15.81 -14.06 -1.27
N ILE A 30 16.51 -12.92 -1.29
CA ILE A 30 17.82 -12.77 -1.94
C ILE A 30 18.86 -13.62 -1.21
N ARG A 31 18.83 -13.63 0.13
CA ARG A 31 19.69 -14.49 0.97
C ARG A 31 19.53 -15.98 0.66
N THR A 32 18.29 -16.47 0.52
CA THR A 32 18.03 -17.92 0.48
C THR A 32 18.03 -18.53 -0.92
N ASN A 33 17.90 -17.73 -1.99
CA ASN A 33 17.76 -18.23 -3.36
C ASN A 33 18.90 -17.81 -4.30
N GLY A 34 20.00 -17.28 -3.77
CA GLY A 34 21.20 -17.05 -4.55
C GLY A 34 21.72 -18.38 -5.11
N VAL A 35 21.79 -18.50 -6.43
CA VAL A 35 22.50 -19.61 -7.09
C VAL A 35 23.93 -19.66 -6.52
N PRO A 36 24.52 -20.83 -6.21
CA PRO A 36 25.80 -20.94 -5.50
C PRO A 36 27.03 -20.39 -6.24
N SER A 37 26.85 -19.76 -7.40
CA SER A 37 27.92 -19.33 -8.30
C SER A 37 27.85 -17.82 -8.55
N SER A 38 28.32 -17.03 -7.59
CA SER A 38 28.90 -15.68 -7.77
C SER A 38 28.82 -14.92 -6.45
N SER A 39 29.86 -15.00 -5.62
CA SER A 39 30.25 -14.03 -4.56
C SER A 39 29.20 -13.38 -3.62
N LEU A 40 27.94 -13.82 -3.60
CA LEU A 40 26.79 -13.11 -2.99
C LEU A 40 26.26 -13.82 -1.72
N VAL A 41 27.04 -14.74 -1.17
CA VAL A 41 26.63 -15.66 -0.09
C VAL A 41 26.58 -15.02 1.30
N GLU A 42 27.01 -13.76 1.48
CA GLU A 42 26.88 -13.12 2.78
C GLU A 42 26.13 -11.79 2.69
N LEU A 43 24.81 -11.86 2.80
CA LEU A 43 24.12 -10.92 3.67
C LEU A 43 24.62 -11.19 5.09
N THR A 44 25.77 -10.60 5.43
CA THR A 44 26.47 -10.77 6.70
C THR A 44 25.49 -10.59 7.86
N GLN A 45 25.63 -11.39 8.92
CA GLN A 45 24.81 -11.28 10.13
C GLN A 45 24.73 -9.84 10.68
N GLU A 46 25.77 -9.04 10.43
CA GLU A 46 25.84 -7.61 10.72
C GLU A 46 24.81 -6.77 9.95
N HIS A 47 24.67 -6.97 8.63
CA HIS A 47 23.63 -6.31 7.83
C HIS A 47 22.22 -6.64 8.36
N MET A 48 22.01 -7.86 8.86
CA MET A 48 20.73 -8.26 9.46
C MET A 48 20.48 -7.63 10.82
N ARG A 49 21.52 -7.49 11.66
CA ARG A 49 21.44 -6.74 12.92
C ARG A 49 21.10 -5.27 12.68
N ASN A 50 21.57 -4.69 11.58
CA ASN A 50 21.26 -3.30 11.21
C ASN A 50 19.85 -3.14 10.60
N ILE A 51 19.32 -4.17 9.95
CA ILE A 51 17.98 -4.15 9.32
C ILE A 51 16.86 -4.35 10.34
N GLU A 52 17.07 -5.12 11.42
CA GLU A 52 16.01 -5.39 12.40
C GLU A 52 15.46 -4.12 13.11
N PRO A 53 16.26 -3.16 13.60
CA PRO A 53 15.73 -1.93 14.17
C PRO A 53 14.97 -1.09 13.13
N LEU A 54 15.45 -1.06 11.88
CA LEU A 54 14.74 -0.43 10.76
C LEU A 54 13.39 -1.09 10.52
N ARG A 55 13.33 -2.43 10.55
CA ARG A 55 12.11 -3.20 10.37
C ARG A 55 11.08 -2.89 11.46
N VAL A 56 11.49 -2.86 12.72
CA VAL A 56 10.59 -2.51 13.85
C VAL A 56 10.07 -1.09 13.69
N LYS A 57 10.94 -0.12 13.40
CA LYS A 57 10.55 1.28 13.18
C LYS A 57 9.56 1.44 12.02
N ILE A 58 9.83 0.79 10.89
CA ILE A 58 8.93 0.84 9.72
C ILE A 58 7.58 0.18 10.01
N ARG A 59 7.53 -0.90 10.80
CA ARG A 59 6.25 -1.51 11.20
C ARG A 59 5.39 -0.56 12.03
N LEU A 60 5.99 0.14 13.00
CA LEU A 60 5.26 1.10 13.82
C LEU A 60 4.71 2.27 12.98
N GLU A 61 5.54 2.81 12.09
CA GLU A 61 5.13 3.89 11.17
C GLU A 61 4.05 3.41 10.19
N GLU A 62 4.16 2.19 9.68
CA GLU A 62 3.15 1.55 8.83
C GLU A 62 1.81 1.44 9.56
N GLU A 63 1.80 0.98 10.82
CA GLU A 63 0.59 0.86 11.63
C GLU A 63 -0.03 2.23 11.94
N LYS A 64 0.78 3.26 12.16
CA LYS A 64 0.31 4.65 12.33
C LYS A 64 -0.38 5.16 11.07
N VAL A 65 0.23 4.98 9.91
CA VAL A 65 -0.35 5.37 8.62
C VAL A 65 -1.63 4.56 8.34
N GLU A 66 -1.64 3.26 8.62
CA GLU A 66 -2.82 2.42 8.40
C GLU A 66 -4.02 2.88 9.25
N ARG A 67 -3.78 3.25 10.52
CA ARG A 67 -4.82 3.83 11.38
C ARG A 67 -5.34 5.16 10.83
N GLU A 68 -4.47 6.04 10.38
CA GLU A 68 -4.89 7.34 9.84
C GLU A 68 -5.64 7.20 8.51
N ILE A 69 -5.26 6.25 7.63
CA ILE A 69 -6.03 5.94 6.42
C ILE A 69 -7.46 5.53 6.80
N LYS A 70 -7.61 4.62 7.76
CA LYS A 70 -8.93 4.14 8.22
C LYS A 70 -9.75 5.30 8.80
N ARG A 71 -9.13 6.14 9.64
CA ARG A 71 -9.77 7.32 10.22
C ARG A 71 -10.28 8.28 9.14
N GLN A 72 -9.45 8.62 8.16
CA GLN A 72 -9.85 9.50 7.05
C GLN A 72 -10.94 8.86 6.18
N GLN A 73 -10.87 7.56 5.92
CA GLN A 73 -11.91 6.85 5.16
C GLN A 73 -13.26 6.92 5.86
N VAL A 74 -13.30 6.69 7.18
CA VAL A 74 -14.52 6.83 7.98
C VAL A 74 -15.01 8.28 7.97
N ALA A 75 -14.14 9.27 8.21
CA ALA A 75 -14.53 10.67 8.19
C ALA A 75 -15.10 11.13 6.83
N ILE A 76 -14.57 10.62 5.72
CA ILE A 76 -15.12 10.87 4.38
C ILE A 76 -16.50 10.22 4.23
N ALA A 77 -16.67 8.98 4.69
CA ALA A 77 -17.95 8.29 4.63
C ALA A 77 -19.01 9.02 5.47
N ASP A 78 -18.69 9.39 6.71
CA ASP A 78 -19.60 10.09 7.61
C ASP A 78 -20.05 11.44 7.03
N ARG A 79 -19.12 12.21 6.45
CA ARG A 79 -19.46 13.48 5.78
C ARG A 79 -20.39 13.27 4.59
N LYS A 80 -20.13 12.24 3.76
CA LYS A 80 -21.02 11.90 2.64
C LYS A 80 -22.40 11.47 3.12
N MET A 81 -22.48 10.69 4.20
CA MET A 81 -23.74 10.26 4.80
C MET A 81 -24.53 11.44 5.37
N ALA A 82 -23.88 12.38 6.07
CA ALA A 82 -24.52 13.58 6.58
C ALA A 82 -25.12 14.43 5.46
N GLU A 83 -24.39 14.62 4.36
CA GLU A 83 -24.91 15.35 3.20
C GLU A 83 -26.06 14.61 2.50
N LEU A 84 -26.01 13.27 2.39
CA LEU A 84 -27.13 12.48 1.89
C LEU A 84 -28.39 12.66 2.74
N VAL A 85 -28.26 12.72 4.08
CA VAL A 85 -29.40 12.99 4.97
C VAL A 85 -29.97 14.38 4.74
N ARG A 86 -29.11 15.41 4.61
CA ARG A 86 -29.55 16.79 4.32
C ARG A 86 -30.30 16.87 2.99
N LEU A 87 -29.79 16.18 1.97
CA LEU A 87 -30.43 15.98 0.67
C LEU A 87 -31.84 15.42 0.80
N VAL A 88 -31.98 14.30 1.51
CA VAL A 88 -33.27 13.62 1.71
C VAL A 88 -34.28 14.54 2.41
N LEU A 89 -33.84 15.34 3.39
CA LEU A 89 -34.71 16.30 4.07
C LEU A 89 -35.16 17.45 3.15
N ARG A 90 -34.26 18.04 2.36
CA ARG A 90 -34.59 19.11 1.40
C ARG A 90 -35.57 18.63 0.32
N VAL A 91 -35.36 17.42 -0.20
CA VAL A 91 -36.26 16.79 -1.17
C VAL A 91 -37.65 16.55 -0.56
N LYS A 92 -37.72 16.08 0.70
CA LYS A 92 -38.99 15.94 1.42
C LYS A 92 -39.73 17.26 1.61
N ASN A 93 -39.00 18.37 1.73
CA ASN A 93 -39.57 19.71 1.89
C ASN A 93 -39.90 20.41 0.56
N GLY A 94 -39.69 19.76 -0.59
CA GLY A 94 -40.04 20.30 -1.91
C GLY A 94 -39.05 21.31 -2.50
N GLU A 95 -37.84 21.45 -1.93
CA GLU A 95 -36.81 22.36 -2.46
C GLU A 95 -36.15 21.83 -3.74
N GLN A 96 -35.99 22.69 -4.76
CA GLN A 96 -35.16 22.38 -5.92
C GLN A 96 -33.67 22.41 -5.57
N VAL A 97 -33.03 21.27 -5.76
CA VAL A 97 -31.67 20.97 -5.35
C VAL A 97 -30.64 21.61 -6.32
N ARG A 98 -30.15 22.81 -5.99
CA ARG A 98 -28.91 23.39 -6.58
C ARG A 98 -27.70 22.99 -5.74
N GLN A 99 -27.29 21.71 -5.78
CA GLN A 99 -26.32 21.14 -4.82
C GLN A 99 -24.94 20.77 -5.38
N ALA A 100 -24.66 21.04 -6.66
CA ALA A 100 -23.38 20.64 -7.24
C ALA A 100 -22.19 21.25 -6.46
N ASP A 101 -22.26 22.53 -6.08
CA ASP A 101 -21.18 23.21 -5.36
C ASP A 101 -20.98 22.71 -3.91
N GLU A 102 -22.05 22.44 -3.15
CA GLU A 102 -21.93 21.89 -1.79
C GLU A 102 -21.33 20.47 -1.81
N LEU A 103 -21.80 19.62 -2.74
CA LEU A 103 -21.28 18.26 -2.90
C LEU A 103 -19.80 18.26 -3.32
N VAL A 104 -19.43 19.15 -4.25
CA VAL A 104 -18.03 19.34 -4.66
C VAL A 104 -17.18 19.81 -3.49
N GLN A 105 -17.66 20.77 -2.68
CA GLN A 105 -16.89 21.26 -1.54
C GLN A 105 -16.67 20.18 -0.46
N VAL A 106 -17.67 19.34 -0.20
CA VAL A 106 -17.57 18.21 0.75
C VAL A 106 -16.63 17.12 0.20
N ALA A 107 -16.70 16.83 -1.10
CA ALA A 107 -15.77 15.91 -1.76
C ALA A 107 -14.32 16.42 -1.68
N LEU A 108 -14.07 17.69 -2.01
CA LEU A 108 -12.74 18.30 -1.96
C LEU A 108 -12.14 18.28 -0.54
N LYS A 109 -12.94 18.60 0.48
CA LYS A 109 -12.51 18.51 1.90
C LYS A 109 -12.17 17.08 2.34
N GLY A 110 -12.82 16.07 1.75
CA GLY A 110 -12.49 14.66 1.97
C GLY A 110 -11.17 14.25 1.30
N VAL A 111 -10.95 14.70 0.06
CA VAL A 111 -9.75 14.35 -0.72
C VAL A 111 -8.48 14.99 -0.14
N ALA A 112 -8.55 16.22 0.38
CA ALA A 112 -7.39 16.90 0.98
C ALA A 112 -6.84 16.15 2.23
N GLY A 113 -7.72 15.56 3.04
CA GLY A 113 -7.32 14.72 4.18
C GLY A 113 -6.64 13.43 3.73
N LEU A 114 -7.21 12.79 2.70
CA LEU A 114 -6.64 11.56 2.12
C LEU A 114 -5.27 11.81 1.48
N GLU A 115 -5.09 12.92 0.76
CA GLU A 115 -3.83 13.30 0.12
C GLU A 115 -2.67 13.34 1.13
N LYS A 116 -2.87 13.96 2.29
CA LYS A 116 -1.86 14.04 3.36
C LYS A 116 -1.45 12.65 3.84
N VAL A 117 -2.42 11.74 4.01
CA VAL A 117 -2.14 10.38 4.46
C VAL A 117 -1.46 9.55 3.37
N MET A 118 -1.82 9.75 2.10
CA MET A 118 -1.13 9.11 0.99
C MET A 118 0.32 9.57 0.89
N LYS A 119 0.61 10.87 1.03
CA LYS A 119 1.97 11.39 1.11
C LYS A 119 2.75 10.78 2.28
N ALA A 120 2.13 10.67 3.46
CA ALA A 120 2.75 10.01 4.61
C ALA A 120 3.05 8.53 4.33
N ALA A 121 2.14 7.82 3.67
CA ALA A 121 2.34 6.44 3.25
C ALA A 121 3.53 6.31 2.29
N ASP A 122 3.61 7.16 1.28
CA ASP A 122 4.71 7.17 0.31
C ASP A 122 6.04 7.51 0.98
N CYS A 123 6.06 8.45 1.94
CA CYS A 123 7.23 8.71 2.78
C CYS A 123 7.68 7.47 3.57
N VAL A 124 6.77 6.64 4.10
CA VAL A 124 7.15 5.38 4.75
C VAL A 124 7.73 4.39 3.73
N ARG A 125 7.14 4.28 2.53
CA ARG A 125 7.65 3.42 1.45
C ARG A 125 9.07 3.81 1.04
N LEU A 126 9.31 5.11 0.81
CA LEU A 126 10.61 5.64 0.42
C LEU A 126 11.65 5.50 1.54
N ARG A 127 11.28 5.81 2.79
CA ARG A 127 12.17 5.59 3.96
C ARG A 127 12.56 4.11 4.11
N THR A 128 11.63 3.19 3.87
CA THR A 128 11.90 1.75 3.91
C THR A 128 12.88 1.35 2.81
N LEU A 129 12.65 1.83 1.59
CA LEU A 129 13.52 1.51 0.46
C LEU A 129 14.93 2.07 0.67
N LYS A 130 15.02 3.34 1.06
CA LYS A 130 16.30 4.00 1.36
C LYS A 130 17.05 3.26 2.47
N GLY A 131 16.41 2.99 3.61
CA GLY A 131 17.07 2.33 4.73
C GLY A 131 17.55 0.91 4.41
N VAL A 132 16.89 0.19 3.49
CA VAL A 132 17.38 -1.10 3.01
C VAL A 132 18.58 -0.90 2.08
N LEU A 133 18.51 0.04 1.14
CA LEU A 133 19.63 0.34 0.23
C LEU A 133 20.87 0.87 0.96
N ASP A 134 20.70 1.59 2.07
CA ASP A 134 21.81 2.09 2.90
C ASP A 134 22.60 0.94 3.58
N VAL A 135 22.02 -0.25 3.72
CA VAL A 135 22.64 -1.41 4.37
C VAL A 135 23.22 -2.41 3.34
N LEU A 136 22.69 -2.43 2.12
CA LEU A 136 23.09 -3.39 1.10
C LEU A 136 24.37 -2.92 0.38
N SER A 137 25.18 -3.88 -0.08
CA SER A 137 26.30 -3.56 -0.97
C SER A 137 25.78 -3.11 -2.36
N PRO A 138 26.58 -2.36 -3.16
CA PRO A 138 26.14 -1.89 -4.48
C PRO A 138 25.63 -3.00 -5.41
N LEU A 139 26.27 -4.17 -5.39
CA LEU A 139 25.85 -5.32 -6.19
C LEU A 139 24.51 -5.88 -5.72
N GLN A 140 24.31 -6.00 -4.41
CA GLN A 140 23.05 -6.44 -3.81
C GLN A 140 21.91 -5.45 -4.06
N CYS A 141 22.20 -4.15 -4.05
CA CYS A 141 21.24 -3.09 -4.40
C CYS A 141 20.68 -3.29 -5.81
N VAL A 142 21.54 -3.60 -6.79
CA VAL A 142 21.11 -3.84 -8.18
C VAL A 142 20.20 -5.07 -8.26
N GLU A 143 20.59 -6.20 -7.66
CA GLU A 143 19.76 -7.41 -7.66
C GLU A 143 18.40 -7.17 -6.98
N PHE A 144 18.42 -6.50 -5.83
CA PHE A 144 17.23 -6.17 -5.08
C PHE A 144 16.29 -5.27 -5.86
N LEU A 145 16.80 -4.22 -6.52
CA LEU A 145 16.00 -3.33 -7.37
C LEU A 145 15.45 -4.07 -8.59
N ALA A 146 16.22 -4.96 -9.20
CA ALA A 146 15.77 -5.79 -10.31
C ALA A 146 14.57 -6.67 -9.91
N ARG A 147 14.63 -7.32 -8.74
CA ARG A 147 13.50 -8.14 -8.22
C ARG A 147 12.29 -7.28 -7.86
N ILE A 148 12.47 -6.08 -7.32
CA ILE A 148 11.37 -5.13 -7.10
C ILE A 148 10.72 -4.74 -8.44
N GLY A 149 11.53 -4.37 -9.44
CA GLY A 149 11.07 -3.98 -10.77
C GLY A 149 10.28 -5.09 -11.45
N MET A 150 10.82 -6.31 -11.47
CA MET A 150 10.15 -7.50 -12.00
C MET A 150 8.80 -7.73 -11.31
N ARG A 151 8.75 -7.62 -9.97
CA ARG A 151 7.49 -7.74 -9.23
C ARG A 151 6.49 -6.63 -9.55
N GLN A 152 6.95 -5.40 -9.80
CA GLN A 152 6.08 -4.31 -10.24
C GLN A 152 5.48 -4.60 -11.62
N ILE A 153 6.27 -5.10 -12.57
CA ILE A 153 5.82 -5.47 -13.92
C ILE A 153 4.77 -6.58 -13.84
N LEU A 154 5.06 -7.66 -13.10
CA LEU A 154 4.13 -8.77 -12.91
C LEU A 154 2.80 -8.29 -12.33
N LEU A 155 2.82 -7.42 -11.31
CA LEU A 155 1.58 -6.88 -10.74
C LEU A 155 0.77 -6.04 -11.75
N ARG A 156 1.44 -5.26 -12.61
CA ARG A 156 0.76 -4.50 -13.67
C ARG A 156 0.12 -5.44 -14.70
N GLN A 157 0.82 -6.52 -15.09
CA GLN A 157 0.28 -7.52 -16.01
C GLN A 157 -0.93 -8.25 -15.42
N TRP A 158 -0.90 -8.60 -14.13
CA TRP A 158 -2.03 -9.21 -13.42
C TRP A 158 -3.21 -8.24 -13.27
N GLY A 159 -2.95 -6.94 -13.19
CA GLY A 159 -3.98 -5.91 -13.26
C GLY A 159 -4.71 -5.93 -14.61
N LYS A 160 -3.96 -5.97 -15.72
CA LYS A 160 -4.53 -6.02 -17.07
C LYS A 160 -5.39 -7.27 -17.32
N LYS A 161 -4.92 -8.45 -16.89
CA LYS A 161 -5.66 -9.72 -17.06
C LYS A 161 -7.02 -9.75 -16.36
N ARG A 162 -7.19 -9.01 -15.25
CA ARG A 162 -8.47 -8.96 -14.50
C ARG A 162 -9.50 -7.99 -15.07
N VAL A 163 -9.08 -7.06 -15.94
CA VAL A 163 -10.00 -6.17 -16.66
C VAL A 163 -10.62 -6.88 -17.87
N CYS A 164 -9.88 -7.79 -18.50
CA CYS A 164 -10.33 -8.53 -19.69
C CYS A 164 -11.28 -9.72 -19.41
N THR A 165 -11.54 -10.08 -18.15
CA THR A 165 -12.42 -11.21 -17.78
C THR A 165 -13.80 -10.75 -17.28
N ILE A 166 -14.04 -9.44 -17.23
CA ILE A 166 -15.35 -8.86 -16.96
C ILE A 166 -15.90 -8.38 -18.31
N ASN A 167 -16.35 -9.32 -19.13
CA ASN A 167 -17.21 -9.11 -20.31
C ASN A 167 -18.09 -10.34 -20.47
#